data_AF-A0A1J5TGQ0-F1
#
_entry.id   AF-A0A1J5TGQ0-F1
#
_cell.length_a   1.000
_cell.length_b   1.000
_cell.length_c   1.000
_cell.angle_alpha   90.00
_cell.angle_beta   90.00
_cell.angle_gamma   90.00
#
_symmetry.space_group_name_H-M   'P 1'
#
loop_
_entity.id
_entity.type
_entity.pdbx_description
1 polymer ?
#
loop_
_entity_poly.entity_id
_entity_poly.type
_entity_poly.pdbx_seq_one_letter_code
_entity_poly.pdbx_strand_id
1 'polypeptide(L)'
;MNKLVQLVYISRSNLPEMGRNDIIAPQVAQILSKSRRNNRNKHIVGALYYGNGFFYQCLEGEEKDLLALYETLKADPRHTDLLIVSFRPIDRKSFGEWEMKYVPAEKDINRMLSGFGMSKFDPYRFDERMNKQMLQLLLRGSELAQEEIASGDEAMPAQKCACREWKLATLALALLLCAGLIRQVLL
;
A
#
# COMPACT_ATOMS: atom_id res chain seq x y z
N MET A 1 -13.05 -5.69 -30.91
CA MET A 1 -13.20 -6.10 -29.49
C MET A 1 -11.96 -5.66 -28.77
N ASN A 2 -12.07 -4.85 -27.70
CA ASN A 2 -10.90 -4.47 -26.92
C ASN A 2 -10.53 -5.65 -26.03
N LYS A 3 -9.36 -6.25 -26.26
CA LYS A 3 -8.88 -7.41 -25.52
C LYS A 3 -8.21 -6.93 -24.22
N LEU A 4 -8.69 -7.42 -23.09
CA LEU A 4 -8.11 -7.13 -21.79
C LEU A 4 -6.96 -8.11 -21.53
N VAL A 5 -5.81 -7.60 -21.07
CA VAL A 5 -4.59 -8.37 -20.86
C VAL A 5 -3.91 -8.02 -19.55
N GLN A 6 -3.12 -8.96 -19.04
CA GLN A 6 -2.18 -8.79 -17.93
C GLN A 6 -0.75 -8.89 -18.45
N LEU A 7 0.03 -7.84 -18.24
CA LEU A 7 1.46 -7.77 -18.51
C LEU A 7 2.23 -7.77 -17.19
N VAL A 8 3.13 -8.73 -17.03
CA VAL A 8 4.09 -8.77 -15.92
C VAL A 8 5.48 -8.61 -16.51
N TYR A 9 6.24 -7.66 -15.98
CA TYR A 9 7.61 -7.42 -16.40
C TYR A 9 8.55 -7.20 -15.22
N ILE A 10 9.84 -7.41 -15.48
CA ILE A 10 10.93 -7.11 -14.56
C ILE A 10 11.97 -6.24 -15.25
N SER A 11 12.68 -5.41 -14.48
CA SER A 11 13.79 -4.60 -14.99
C SER A 11 14.81 -4.27 -13.91
N ARG A 12 16.04 -3.95 -14.32
CA ARG A 12 17.08 -3.42 -13.42
C ARG A 12 16.94 -1.92 -13.28
N SER A 13 17.02 -1.41 -12.07
CA SER A 13 16.97 0.02 -11.80
C SER A 13 18.29 0.70 -12.13
N ASN A 14 18.19 1.85 -12.80
CA ASN A 14 19.30 2.80 -12.96
C ASN A 14 19.21 3.93 -11.92
N LEU A 15 18.30 3.81 -10.94
CA LEU A 15 18.17 4.80 -9.87
C LEU A 15 19.37 4.70 -8.92
N PRO A 16 19.90 5.83 -8.42
CA PRO A 16 20.98 5.80 -7.46
C PRO A 16 20.54 5.10 -6.17
N GLU A 17 21.38 4.21 -5.65
CA GLU A 17 21.15 3.58 -4.35
C GLU A 17 21.20 4.65 -3.25
N MET A 18 20.03 4.97 -2.69
CA MET A 18 19.95 5.75 -1.46
C MET A 18 20.11 4.78 -0.29
N GLY A 19 20.94 5.12 0.69
CA GLY A 19 21.34 4.25 1.80
C GLY A 19 20.18 3.55 2.52
N ARG A 20 20.49 2.37 3.08
CA ARG A 20 19.58 1.48 3.82
C ARG A 20 18.68 2.27 4.78
N ASN A 21 17.45 2.53 4.38
CA ASN A 21 16.33 2.80 5.27
C ASN A 21 15.06 2.60 4.46
N ASP A 22 14.02 2.15 5.16
CA ASP A 22 12.71 1.68 4.68
C ASP A 22 11.85 2.77 3.99
N ILE A 23 12.48 3.82 3.48
CA ILE A 23 11.87 4.94 2.77
C ILE A 23 11.85 4.61 1.29
N ILE A 24 10.66 4.66 0.70
CA ILE A 24 10.50 4.63 -0.77
C ILE A 24 11.42 5.70 -1.35
N ALA A 25 12.42 5.28 -2.13
CA ALA A 25 13.34 6.22 -2.77
C ALA A 25 12.51 7.32 -3.46
N PRO A 26 12.82 8.62 -3.28
CA PRO A 26 12.02 9.72 -3.83
C PRO A 26 11.72 9.54 -5.33
N GLN A 27 12.64 8.95 -6.07
CA GLN A 27 12.50 8.63 -7.48
C GLN A 27 11.41 7.56 -7.75
N VAL A 28 11.29 6.55 -6.88
CA VAL A 28 10.22 5.54 -6.95
C VAL A 28 8.87 6.18 -6.62
N ALA A 29 8.81 7.09 -5.65
CA ALA A 29 7.59 7.86 -5.37
C ALA A 29 7.16 8.72 -6.58
N GLN A 30 8.12 9.32 -7.29
CA GLN A 30 7.86 10.04 -8.54
C GLN A 30 7.38 9.12 -9.67
N ILE A 31 7.96 7.91 -9.80
CA ILE A 31 7.47 6.89 -10.74
C ILE A 31 5.99 6.60 -10.45
N LEU A 32 5.66 6.26 -9.20
CA LEU A 32 4.29 5.93 -8.79
C LEU A 32 3.31 7.08 -9.05
N SER A 33 3.68 8.31 -8.71
CA SER A 33 2.84 9.50 -8.94
C SER A 33 2.55 9.72 -10.44
N LYS A 34 3.59 9.63 -11.28
CA LYS A 34 3.44 9.74 -12.74
C LYS A 34 2.61 8.58 -13.31
N SER A 35 2.84 7.36 -12.84
CA SER A 35 2.11 6.17 -13.25
C SER A 35 0.63 6.31 -12.92
N ARG A 36 0.25 6.67 -11.69
CA ARG A 36 -1.17 6.86 -11.31
C ARG A 36 -1.89 7.84 -12.24
N ARG A 37 -1.31 9.01 -12.46
CA ARG A 37 -1.89 10.04 -13.35
C ARG A 37 -2.06 9.54 -14.79
N ASN A 38 -1.05 8.88 -15.33
CA ASN A 38 -1.08 8.41 -16.72
C ASN A 38 -2.02 7.20 -16.90
N ASN A 39 -2.05 6.33 -15.90
CA ASN A 39 -2.81 5.09 -15.93
C ASN A 39 -4.32 5.34 -15.79
N ARG A 40 -4.71 6.33 -14.98
CA ARG A 40 -6.11 6.77 -14.82
C ARG A 40 -6.80 7.02 -16.15
N ASN A 41 -6.17 7.84 -17.01
CA ASN A 41 -6.74 8.22 -18.30
C ASN A 41 -6.84 7.06 -19.30
N LYS A 42 -6.10 5.97 -19.05
CA LYS A 42 -6.04 4.78 -19.91
C LYS A 42 -6.73 3.56 -19.27
N HIS A 43 -7.37 3.76 -18.11
CA HIS A 43 -7.96 2.69 -17.30
C HIS A 43 -6.98 1.53 -17.03
N ILE A 44 -5.69 1.83 -16.91
CA ILE A 44 -4.67 0.83 -16.55
C ILE A 44 -4.62 0.72 -15.03
N VAL A 45 -4.55 -0.50 -14.52
CA VAL A 45 -4.39 -0.79 -13.09
C VAL A 45 -3.18 -1.68 -12.88
N GLY A 46 -2.71 -1.80 -11.64
CA GLY A 46 -1.60 -2.69 -11.36
C GLY A 46 -0.88 -2.44 -10.06
N ALA A 47 0.24 -3.12 -9.90
CA ALA A 47 1.12 -3.01 -8.75
C ALA A 47 2.59 -3.00 -9.16
N LEU A 48 3.38 -2.22 -8.45
CA LEU A 48 4.83 -2.10 -8.58
C LEU A 48 5.50 -2.49 -7.26
N TYR A 49 6.48 -3.38 -7.37
CA TYR A 49 7.45 -3.63 -6.31
C TYR A 49 8.85 -3.19 -6.76
N TYR A 50 9.58 -2.59 -5.83
CA TYR A 50 10.97 -2.20 -6.00
C TYR A 50 11.76 -2.68 -4.79
N GLY A 51 12.80 -3.48 -5.04
CA GLY A 51 13.67 -4.04 -4.01
C GLY A 51 15.00 -4.46 -4.59
N ASN A 52 16.08 -4.33 -3.83
CA ASN A 52 17.44 -4.73 -4.24
C ASN A 52 17.89 -4.25 -5.63
N GLY A 53 17.43 -3.06 -6.06
CA GLY A 53 17.78 -2.50 -7.38
C GLY A 53 16.99 -3.09 -8.55
N PHE A 54 15.90 -3.82 -8.29
CA PHE A 54 15.05 -4.42 -9.31
C PHE A 54 13.61 -3.94 -9.22
N PHE A 55 12.98 -3.80 -10.38
CA PHE A 55 11.54 -3.59 -10.51
C PHE A 55 10.86 -4.91 -10.86
N TYR A 56 9.69 -5.12 -10.27
CA TYR A 56 8.71 -6.13 -10.68
C TYR A 56 7.36 -5.45 -10.74
N GLN A 57 6.76 -5.41 -11.92
CA GLN A 57 5.50 -4.71 -12.13
C GLN A 57 4.48 -5.61 -12.84
N CYS A 58 3.25 -5.58 -12.33
CA CYS A 58 2.10 -6.16 -12.99
C CYS A 58 1.16 -5.03 -13.42
N LEU A 59 0.71 -5.07 -14.68
CA LEU A 59 -0.16 -4.11 -15.32
C LEU A 59 -1.35 -4.83 -15.96
N GLU A 60 -2.54 -4.28 -15.82
CA GLU A 60 -3.76 -4.80 -16.44
C GLU A 60 -4.52 -3.67 -17.12
N GLY A 61 -5.02 -3.93 -18.32
CA GLY A 61 -5.67 -2.92 -19.15
C GLY A 61 -5.96 -3.43 -20.56
N GLU A 62 -6.47 -2.56 -21.42
CA GLU A 62 -6.67 -2.91 -22.83
C GLU A 62 -5.31 -3.17 -23.49
N GLU A 63 -5.26 -4.19 -24.36
CA GLU A 63 -4.03 -4.63 -25.05
C GLU A 63 -3.33 -3.50 -25.78
N LYS A 64 -4.08 -2.67 -26.49
CA LYS A 64 -3.54 -1.50 -27.21
C LYS A 64 -2.84 -0.52 -26.25
N ASP A 65 -3.40 -0.30 -25.07
CA ASP A 65 -2.92 0.69 -24.11
C ASP A 65 -1.71 0.17 -23.34
N LEU A 66 -1.70 -1.12 -23.01
CA LEU A 66 -0.52 -1.76 -22.42
C LEU A 66 0.64 -1.86 -23.40
N LEU A 67 0.39 -2.15 -24.69
CA LEU A 67 1.45 -2.18 -25.70
C LEU A 67 2.04 -0.78 -25.95
N ALA A 68 1.20 0.26 -26.01
CA ALA A 68 1.68 1.63 -26.11
C ALA A 68 2.47 2.08 -24.86
N LEU A 69 2.03 1.65 -23.67
CA LEU A 69 2.78 1.88 -22.43
C LEU A 69 4.12 1.13 -22.45
N TYR A 70 4.14 -0.12 -22.92
CA TYR A 70 5.35 -0.94 -23.00
C TYR A 70 6.43 -0.31 -23.88
N GLU A 71 6.07 0.28 -25.02
CA GLU A 71 7.04 1.03 -25.84
C GLU A 71 7.62 2.25 -25.11
N THR A 72 6.80 2.92 -24.28
CA THR A 72 7.28 4.01 -23.42
C THR A 72 8.24 3.50 -22.33
N LEU A 73 7.94 2.34 -21.74
CA LEU A 73 8.78 1.71 -20.73
C LEU A 73 10.13 1.28 -21.29
N LYS A 74 10.20 0.75 -22.51
CA LYS A 74 11.47 0.39 -23.17
C LYS A 74 12.46 1.56 -23.29
N ALA A 75 11.95 2.78 -23.44
CA ALA A 75 12.75 3.99 -23.59
C ALA A 75 13.00 4.73 -22.26
N ASP A 76 12.50 4.22 -21.13
CA ASP A 76 12.60 4.91 -19.85
C ASP A 76 14.01 4.78 -19.26
N PRO A 77 14.78 5.88 -19.13
CA PRO A 77 16.19 5.82 -18.71
C PRO A 77 16.36 5.38 -17.24
N ARG A 78 15.27 5.33 -16.46
CA ARG A 78 15.29 4.96 -15.05
C ARG A 78 15.49 3.45 -14.84
N HIS A 79 15.44 2.64 -15.90
CA HIS A 79 15.72 1.21 -15.83
C HIS A 79 16.38 0.67 -17.10
N THR A 80 16.90 -0.55 -17.02
CA THR A 80 17.46 -1.33 -18.14
C THR A 80 17.01 -2.79 -18.04
N ASP A 81 17.37 -3.60 -19.03
CA ASP A 81 17.15 -5.06 -19.06
C ASP A 81 15.68 -5.45 -18.88
N LEU A 82 14.78 -4.70 -19.50
CA LEU A 82 13.34 -4.95 -19.44
C LEU A 82 13.00 -6.33 -20.02
N LEU A 83 12.43 -7.21 -19.19
CA LEU A 83 12.01 -8.55 -19.57
C LEU A 83 10.53 -8.76 -19.25
N ILE A 84 9.76 -9.25 -20.24
CA ILE A 84 8.39 -9.69 -20.05
C ILE A 84 8.42 -11.08 -19.41
N VAL A 85 7.86 -11.19 -18.21
CA VAL A 85 7.70 -12.47 -17.49
C VAL A 85 6.42 -13.18 -17.94
N SER A 86 5.34 -12.42 -18.17
CA SER A 86 4.06 -12.97 -18.63
C SER A 86 3.28 -11.91 -19.40
N PHE A 87 2.64 -12.33 -20.49
CA PHE A 87 1.67 -11.54 -21.22
C PHE A 87 0.49 -12.43 -21.61
N ARG A 88 -0.68 -12.21 -21.00
CA ARG A 88 -1.82 -13.12 -21.16
C ARG A 88 -3.15 -12.38 -21.19
N PRO A 89 -4.17 -12.90 -21.90
CA PRO A 89 -5.53 -12.41 -21.79
C PRO A 89 -6.10 -12.64 -20.38
N ILE A 90 -6.99 -11.75 -19.96
CA ILE A 90 -7.75 -11.85 -18.69
C ILE A 90 -9.21 -11.45 -18.93
N ASP A 91 -10.14 -12.05 -18.18
CA ASP A 91 -11.57 -11.74 -18.31
C ASP A 91 -11.98 -10.51 -17.50
N ARG A 92 -11.28 -10.24 -16.40
CA ARG A 92 -11.49 -9.09 -15.51
C ARG A 92 -10.19 -8.64 -14.86
N LYS A 93 -10.13 -7.37 -14.46
CA LYS A 93 -9.01 -6.81 -13.70
C LYS A 93 -8.98 -7.42 -12.30
N SER A 94 -7.81 -7.85 -11.87
CA SER A 94 -7.53 -8.44 -10.55
C SER A 94 -7.24 -7.37 -9.50
N PHE A 95 -6.73 -6.19 -9.91
CA PHE A 95 -6.35 -5.10 -9.01
C PHE A 95 -7.46 -4.06 -8.78
N GLY A 96 -8.75 -4.40 -8.98
CA GLY A 96 -9.86 -3.45 -8.82
C GLY A 96 -9.62 -2.12 -9.57
N GLU A 97 -9.80 -0.99 -8.87
CA GLU A 97 -9.57 0.38 -9.36
C GLU A 97 -8.19 0.95 -8.97
N TRP A 98 -7.23 0.10 -8.59
CA TRP A 98 -5.91 0.57 -8.14
C TRP A 98 -5.04 1.01 -9.34
N GLU A 99 -5.06 2.31 -9.62
CA GLU A 99 -4.37 2.94 -10.77
C GLU A 99 -2.83 2.76 -10.76
N MET A 100 -2.23 2.46 -9.59
CA MET A 100 -0.90 1.86 -9.42
C MET A 100 -0.59 1.70 -7.93
N LYS A 101 -0.65 0.47 -7.41
CA LYS A 101 -0.32 0.18 -6.01
C LYS A 101 1.20 0.04 -5.84
N TYR A 102 1.73 0.69 -4.80
CA TYR A 102 3.05 0.34 -4.27
C TYR A 102 2.85 -0.66 -3.14
N VAL A 103 3.63 -1.74 -3.14
CA VAL A 103 3.49 -2.81 -2.17
C VAL A 103 4.66 -2.75 -1.18
N PRO A 104 4.46 -2.18 0.02
CA PRO A 104 5.46 -2.24 1.10
C PRO A 104 5.42 -3.63 1.78
N ALA A 105 5.41 -4.71 0.99
CA ALA A 105 5.34 -6.08 1.51
C ALA A 105 6.73 -6.70 1.67
N GLU A 106 7.72 -5.90 2.07
CA GLU A 106 9.09 -6.38 2.21
C GLU A 106 9.17 -7.61 3.13
N LYS A 107 8.40 -7.64 4.23
CA LYS A 107 8.35 -8.80 5.13
C LYS A 107 7.82 -10.07 4.46
N ASP A 108 6.70 -9.97 3.73
CA ASP A 108 6.10 -11.15 3.08
C ASP A 108 6.92 -11.62 1.88
N ILE A 109 7.51 -10.68 1.14
CA ILE A 109 8.43 -10.98 0.04
C ILE A 109 9.71 -11.63 0.58
N ASN A 110 10.29 -11.11 1.66
CA ASN A 110 11.46 -11.73 2.30
C ASN A 110 11.14 -13.13 2.84
N ARG A 111 9.93 -13.35 3.37
CA ARG A 111 9.47 -14.69 3.78
C ARG A 111 9.36 -15.64 2.58
N MET A 112 8.77 -15.18 1.48
CA MET A 112 8.70 -15.94 0.22
C MET A 112 10.10 -16.31 -0.28
N LEU A 113 11.00 -15.33 -0.41
CA LEU A 113 12.37 -15.52 -0.87
C LEU A 113 13.11 -16.55 0.00
N SER A 114 13.00 -16.43 1.32
CA SER A 114 13.61 -17.38 2.27
C SER A 114 13.09 -18.80 2.07
N GLY A 115 11.79 -18.96 1.79
CA GLY A 115 11.17 -20.26 1.49
C GLY A 115 11.72 -20.94 0.23
N PHE A 116 12.29 -20.18 -0.70
CA PHE A 116 12.99 -20.68 -1.89
C PHE A 116 14.52 -20.69 -1.75
N GLY A 117 15.06 -20.44 -0.54
CA GLY A 117 16.50 -20.42 -0.30
C GLY A 117 17.21 -19.18 -0.86
N MET A 118 16.49 -18.09 -1.09
CA MET A 118 17.06 -16.83 -1.56
C MET A 118 17.21 -15.81 -0.42
N SER A 119 18.34 -15.12 -0.40
CA SER A 119 18.67 -14.11 0.61
C SER A 119 18.39 -12.67 0.17
N LYS A 120 18.12 -12.44 -1.13
CA LYS A 120 17.87 -11.14 -1.72
C LYS A 120 16.85 -11.26 -2.85
N PHE A 121 16.14 -10.16 -3.11
CA PHE A 121 15.25 -10.07 -4.25
C PHE A 121 16.07 -9.97 -5.55
N ASP A 122 15.94 -10.97 -6.41
CA ASP A 122 16.49 -10.97 -7.77
C ASP A 122 15.49 -11.70 -8.69
N PRO A 123 14.60 -10.96 -9.36
CA PRO A 123 13.51 -11.55 -10.11
C PRO A 123 13.96 -12.26 -11.40
N TYR A 124 15.19 -12.03 -11.87
CA TYR A 124 15.75 -12.76 -13.02
C TYR A 124 16.06 -14.22 -12.70
N ARG A 125 16.10 -14.58 -11.41
CA ARG A 125 16.31 -15.95 -10.95
C ARG A 125 15.01 -16.68 -10.62
N PHE A 126 13.86 -16.04 -10.79
CA PHE A 126 12.58 -16.62 -10.44
C PHE A 126 12.15 -17.65 -11.48
N ASP A 127 11.80 -18.85 -11.00
CA ASP A 127 11.07 -19.82 -11.81
C ASP A 127 9.58 -19.48 -11.89
N GLU A 128 8.80 -20.28 -12.61
CA GLU A 128 7.36 -20.08 -12.75
C GLU A 128 6.62 -20.10 -11.39
N ARG A 129 7.03 -20.96 -10.45
CA ARG A 129 6.39 -21.10 -9.13
C ARG A 129 6.62 -19.85 -8.30
N MET A 130 7.84 -19.32 -8.32
CA MET A 130 8.23 -18.09 -7.65
C MET A 130 7.51 -16.88 -8.23
N ASN A 131 7.46 -16.75 -9.56
CA ASN A 131 6.72 -15.68 -10.24
C ASN A 131 5.23 -15.71 -9.88
N LYS A 132 4.63 -16.90 -9.81
CA LYS A 132 3.24 -17.05 -9.37
C LYS A 132 3.03 -16.60 -7.93
N GLN A 133 3.92 -16.97 -6.99
CA GLN A 133 3.83 -16.52 -5.59
C GLN A 133 4.05 -15.02 -5.46
N MET A 134 5.02 -14.46 -6.20
CA MET A 134 5.28 -13.02 -6.23
C MET A 134 4.05 -12.25 -6.71
N LEU A 135 3.43 -12.69 -7.82
CA LEU A 135 2.19 -12.09 -8.32
C LEU A 135 1.05 -12.17 -7.29
N GLN A 136 0.88 -13.30 -6.61
CA GLN A 136 -0.11 -13.46 -5.55
C GLN A 136 0.11 -12.49 -4.37
N LEU A 137 1.37 -12.24 -3.98
CA LEU A 137 1.68 -11.26 -2.94
C LEU A 137 1.29 -9.84 -3.35
N LEU A 138 1.55 -9.46 -4.61
CA LEU A 138 1.13 -8.16 -5.14
C LEU A 138 -0.39 -7.99 -5.16
N LEU A 139 -1.11 -9.06 -5.52
CA LEU A 139 -2.57 -9.08 -5.54
C LEU A 139 -3.18 -9.00 -4.14
N ARG A 140 -2.72 -9.83 -3.19
CA ARG A 140 -3.22 -9.80 -1.80
C ARG A 140 -2.97 -8.46 -1.13
N GLY A 141 -1.82 -7.85 -1.40
CA GLY A 141 -1.56 -6.50 -0.94
C GLY A 141 -2.70 -5.56 -1.33
N SER A 142 -3.24 -5.67 -2.55
CA SER A 142 -4.33 -4.81 -3.02
C SER A 142 -5.66 -4.99 -2.29
N GLU A 143 -5.98 -6.20 -1.83
CA GLU A 143 -7.21 -6.53 -1.10
C GLU A 143 -7.23 -5.90 0.31
N LEU A 144 -6.12 -6.00 1.06
CA LEU A 144 -6.03 -5.48 2.44
C LEU A 144 -6.16 -3.95 2.54
N ALA A 145 -5.77 -3.23 1.49
CA ALA A 145 -5.93 -1.77 1.47
C ALA A 145 -7.34 -1.31 1.09
N GLN A 146 -8.21 -2.21 0.62
CA GLN A 146 -9.61 -1.89 0.35
C GLN A 146 -10.47 -2.00 1.61
N GLU A 147 -10.14 -2.92 2.52
CA GLU A 147 -10.82 -3.07 3.81
C GLU A 147 -10.60 -1.85 4.72
N GLU A 148 -9.39 -1.26 4.75
CA GLU A 148 -9.12 -0.01 5.48
C GLU A 148 -9.92 1.19 4.95
N ILE A 149 -10.26 1.20 3.65
CA ILE A 149 -11.07 2.26 3.04
C ILE A 149 -12.57 2.01 3.28
N ALA A 150 -13.00 0.74 3.38
CA ALA A 150 -14.39 0.37 3.63
C ALA A 150 -14.82 0.49 5.11
N SER A 151 -13.88 0.52 6.06
CA SER A 151 -14.17 0.75 7.49
C SER A 151 -14.11 2.22 7.92
N GLY A 152 -13.99 3.16 6.99
CA GLY A 152 -13.76 4.58 7.25
C GLY A 152 -14.95 5.47 6.95
N ASP A 153 -16.15 5.11 7.41
CA ASP A 153 -17.32 6.00 7.40
C ASP A 153 -18.14 5.80 8.69
N GLU A 154 -17.55 6.16 9.83
CA GLU A 154 -18.32 6.71 10.94
C GLU A 154 -17.74 8.09 11.30
N ALA A 155 -18.59 9.09 11.16
CA ALA A 155 -18.31 10.48 11.37
C ALA A 155 -17.80 10.76 12.79
N MET A 156 -16.62 11.36 12.89
CA MET A 156 -16.16 12.04 14.09
C MET A 156 -16.74 13.47 14.06
N PRO A 157 -17.55 13.92 15.05
CA PRO A 157 -18.02 15.29 15.04
C PRO A 157 -16.91 16.25 15.45
N ALA A 158 -16.96 17.41 14.80
CA ALA A 158 -16.07 18.55 14.87
C ALA A 158 -15.54 18.92 16.28
N GLN A 159 -14.21 18.94 16.36
CA GLN A 159 -13.37 20.00 16.92
C GLN A 159 -14.01 21.08 17.81
N LYS A 160 -13.55 21.13 19.06
CA LYS A 160 -13.25 22.40 19.74
C LYS A 160 -11.83 22.35 20.30
N CYS A 161 -10.95 23.13 19.70
CA CYS A 161 -9.75 23.62 20.37
C CYS A 161 -10.19 24.50 21.55
N ALA A 162 -9.78 24.16 22.77
CA ALA A 162 -9.73 25.10 23.88
C ALA A 162 -8.54 24.73 24.79
N CYS A 163 -7.50 25.55 24.69
CA CYS A 163 -6.44 25.67 25.68
C CYS A 163 -7.02 26.39 26.92
N ARG A 164 -6.47 26.08 28.10
CA ARG A 164 -6.55 26.73 29.44
C ARG A 164 -7.52 26.20 30.53
N GLU A 165 -6.86 25.99 31.67
CA GLU A 165 -7.30 26.15 33.08
C GLU A 165 -7.89 24.93 33.83
N TRP A 166 -6.99 24.19 34.49
CA TRP A 166 -7.34 23.34 35.63
C TRP A 166 -7.64 24.21 36.84
N LYS A 167 -8.92 24.38 37.18
CA LYS A 167 -9.35 24.80 38.53
C LYS A 167 -10.18 23.68 39.15
N LEU A 168 -9.54 22.96 40.07
CA LEU A 168 -10.21 22.23 41.14
C LEU A 168 -11.04 23.24 41.95
N ALA A 169 -12.34 23.01 42.10
CA ALA A 169 -13.06 23.12 43.38
C ALA A 169 -14.58 23.02 43.22
N THR A 170 -15.19 22.47 44.28
CA THR A 170 -16.59 22.63 44.73
C THR A 170 -17.68 21.74 44.12
N LEU A 171 -18.06 20.71 44.88
CA LEU A 171 -19.46 20.30 45.05
C LEU A 171 -19.70 20.11 46.55
N ALA A 172 -20.05 21.21 47.21
CA ALA A 172 -20.65 21.22 48.53
C ALA A 172 -22.17 21.27 48.33
N LEU A 173 -22.86 20.19 48.69
CA LEU A 173 -24.32 20.17 48.77
C LEU A 173 -24.71 20.09 50.26
N ALA A 174 -24.83 21.26 50.88
CA ALA A 174 -25.69 21.47 52.04
C ALA A 174 -27.13 21.61 51.50
N LEU A 175 -28.22 21.20 52.13
CA LEU A 175 -28.60 21.25 53.54
C LEU A 175 -29.98 20.57 53.66
N LEU A 176 -30.44 20.42 54.91
CA LEU A 176 -31.82 20.21 55.42
C LEU A 176 -32.13 18.77 55.87
N LEU A 177 -32.61 18.48 57.08
CA LEU A 177 -33.09 19.28 58.21
C LEU A 177 -33.22 18.37 59.46
N CYS A 178 -33.12 19.01 60.62
CA CYS A 178 -33.88 18.73 61.86
C CYS A 178 -33.64 17.47 62.71
N ALA A 179 -33.12 17.77 63.90
CA ALA A 179 -33.70 17.46 65.21
C ALA A 179 -33.57 16.04 65.80
N GLY A 180 -32.80 15.98 66.89
CA GLY A 180 -33.27 15.31 68.12
C GLY A 180 -32.41 14.15 68.63
N LEU A 181 -32.25 14.13 69.97
CA LEU A 181 -31.59 13.13 70.83
C LEU A 181 -30.06 13.30 70.92
N ILE A 182 -29.45 13.97 71.91
CA ILE A 182 -29.53 13.86 73.38
C ILE A 182 -29.41 12.41 73.89
N ARG A 183 -28.39 12.20 74.76
CA ARG A 183 -28.04 11.00 75.58
C ARG A 183 -27.38 9.85 74.78
N GLN A 184 -26.22 9.29 75.12
CA GLN A 184 -25.65 8.82 76.40
C GLN A 184 -24.12 8.61 76.19
N VAL A 185 -23.20 9.08 77.05
CA VAL A 185 -22.65 8.40 78.27
C VAL A 185 -21.63 7.28 77.98
N LEU A 186 -20.40 7.47 78.49
CA LEU A 186 -19.26 6.53 78.72
C LEU A 186 -18.70 5.82 77.47
N LEU A 187 -17.39 5.83 77.16
CA LEU A 187 -16.15 5.83 77.94
C LEU A 187 -15.02 6.41 77.07
#